data_AF-A0A8J6LJI4-F1
#
_entry.id   AF-A0A8J6LJI4-F1
#
_cell.length_a   1.000
_cell.length_b   1.000
_cell.length_c   1.000
_cell.angle_alpha   90.00
_cell.angle_beta   90.00
_cell.angle_gamma   90.00
#
_symmetry.space_group_name_H-M   'P 1'
#
loop_
_entity.id
_entity.type
_entity.pdbx_description
1 polymer ?
#
loop_
_entity_poly.entity_id
_entity_poly.type
_entity_poly.pdbx_seq_one_letter_code
_entity_poly.pdbx_strand_id
1 'polypeptide(L)'
;MPVVCNSSPEGYIPESSDDCDDSFVESDQSSKAQRILVYSWRTMREIMLLLSEIANQTVTLENVLEMLPEECLLRIGDFFMDVFIETKHRGVFEQANNAFTSICRCFFHSKNENLNSLPVKWIEQALDLCTGKVTDERLCATRRSAGLPFLILVTRRISLGSVSVTLFPQSILPILSDKDHELLKECVNPMFAAAEGDNDEFRMHCLNVLRFVFRNGKLSEAMVPHVDRAAITALRGFNSRAWGVRNSATLLLAALVTRIFGAPSKVDDEENDNTNKITLAVFHLRYRNLFNFLFEKLEEECDRVDSLILHPVLLILSKLFPSNNEEVNEKVSKYIPCIDRCITNSSYRTRDLAARASVSLMSESRLLAQLNENFNRIANANITDTECQGLLLQVRHIFQTMIYDQVPITHYLMQSKFLLAQVGQRFSHFTVTLYMDIVYMLLTK
;
A
#
# COMPACT_ATOMS: atom_id res chain seq x y z
N MET A 1 -13.50 25.84 -8.79
CA MET A 1 -14.30 25.11 -7.78
C MET A 1 -13.72 25.31 -6.36
N PRO A 2 -13.90 26.49 -5.74
CA PRO A 2 -13.04 26.93 -4.62
C PRO A 2 -13.18 26.07 -3.35
N VAL A 3 -14.38 25.57 -3.04
CA VAL A 3 -14.63 24.80 -1.80
C VAL A 3 -13.98 23.41 -1.84
N VAL A 4 -14.15 22.66 -2.93
CA VAL A 4 -13.64 21.27 -3.04
C VAL A 4 -12.16 21.18 -3.45
N CYS A 5 -11.61 22.27 -3.99
CA CYS A 5 -10.19 22.42 -4.31
C CYS A 5 -9.36 22.94 -3.12
N ASN A 6 -10.01 23.27 -2.00
CA ASN A 6 -9.32 23.81 -0.82
C ASN A 6 -8.54 22.71 -0.05
N SER A 7 -7.41 23.11 0.52
CA SER A 7 -6.54 22.26 1.33
C SER A 7 -6.98 22.11 2.80
N SER A 8 -8.10 22.70 3.22
CA SER A 8 -8.68 22.50 4.55
C SER A 8 -9.49 21.20 4.58
N PRO A 9 -9.22 20.28 5.53
CA PRO A 9 -10.06 19.09 5.73
C PRO A 9 -11.43 19.44 6.34
N GLU A 10 -11.55 20.59 7.02
CA GLU A 10 -12.78 21.05 7.66
C GLU A 10 -13.70 21.85 6.72
N GLY A 11 -13.26 22.10 5.49
CA GLY A 11 -13.97 22.90 4.50
C GLY A 11 -13.46 24.34 4.41
N TYR A 12 -13.97 25.06 3.42
CA TYR A 12 -13.60 26.44 3.11
C TYR A 12 -14.87 27.25 2.93
N ILE A 13 -14.92 28.40 3.60
CA ILE A 13 -15.98 29.39 3.43
C ILE A 13 -15.41 30.46 2.47
N PRO A 14 -15.93 30.60 1.24
CA PRO A 14 -15.52 31.66 0.35
C PRO A 14 -15.77 33.02 1.00
N GLU A 15 -14.77 33.90 0.98
CA GLU A 15 -14.93 35.28 1.43
C GLU A 15 -15.93 35.98 0.50
N SER A 16 -17.14 36.23 1.00
CA SER A 16 -18.08 37.17 0.38
C SER A 16 -18.93 37.86 1.44
N SER A 17 -18.80 39.19 1.41
CA SER A 17 -19.45 40.29 2.13
C SER A 17 -19.09 40.50 3.60
N ASP A 18 -18.37 41.61 3.81
CA ASP A 18 -18.17 42.37 5.05
C ASP A 18 -19.44 42.49 5.91
N ASP A 19 -19.20 42.75 7.20
CA ASP A 19 -20.14 43.21 8.23
C ASP A 19 -21.16 42.20 8.77
N CYS A 20 -20.71 41.31 9.64
CA CYS A 20 -21.46 41.01 10.87
C CYS A 20 -20.48 40.71 11.99
N ASP A 21 -20.33 41.73 12.83
CA ASP A 21 -19.79 41.71 14.19
C ASP A 21 -20.15 40.40 14.90
N ASP A 22 -19.17 39.53 15.16
CA ASP A 22 -19.35 38.48 16.16
C ASP A 22 -17.99 38.00 16.70
N SER A 23 -17.51 38.77 17.67
CA SER A 23 -16.77 38.17 18.76
C SER A 23 -17.69 37.13 19.41
N PHE A 24 -17.58 35.85 19.05
CA PHE A 24 -17.80 34.66 19.88
C PHE A 24 -17.94 33.38 19.00
N VAL A 25 -17.20 32.32 19.38
CA VAL A 25 -17.33 30.91 18.97
C VAL A 25 -16.66 30.45 17.65
N GLU A 26 -15.37 30.15 17.71
CA GLU A 26 -14.62 29.41 16.66
C GLU A 26 -15.26 28.05 16.28
N SER A 27 -16.01 27.40 17.18
CA SER A 27 -16.60 26.08 16.90
C SER A 27 -17.76 26.09 15.90
N ASP A 28 -18.46 27.23 15.72
CA ASP A 28 -19.62 27.30 14.81
C ASP A 28 -19.17 27.45 13.34
N GLN A 29 -18.05 28.13 13.08
CA GLN A 29 -17.51 28.32 11.73
C GLN A 29 -17.01 27.02 11.09
N SER A 30 -16.32 26.15 11.84
CA SER A 30 -15.91 24.82 11.36
C SER A 30 -17.13 23.96 10.99
N SER A 31 -18.20 23.99 11.81
CA SER A 31 -19.44 23.27 11.51
C SER A 31 -20.14 23.78 10.23
N LYS A 32 -20.12 25.11 10.00
CA LYS A 32 -20.64 25.75 8.77
C LYS A 32 -19.80 25.36 7.56
N ALA A 33 -18.47 25.42 7.66
CA ALA A 33 -17.55 25.04 6.59
C ALA A 33 -17.72 23.56 6.18
N GLN A 34 -17.89 22.66 7.14
CA GLN A 34 -18.15 21.24 6.87
C GLN A 34 -19.50 21.03 6.17
N ARG A 35 -20.57 21.73 6.58
CA ARG A 35 -21.87 21.67 5.88
C ARG A 35 -21.75 22.15 4.44
N ILE A 36 -21.09 23.29 4.21
CA ILE A 36 -20.86 23.84 2.87
C ILE A 36 -20.05 22.85 2.01
N LEU A 37 -19.01 22.23 2.55
CA LEU A 37 -18.23 21.21 1.85
C LEU A 37 -19.11 20.02 1.46
N VAL A 38 -19.94 19.51 2.38
CA VAL A 38 -20.85 18.38 2.13
C VAL A 38 -21.85 18.67 1.03
N TYR A 39 -22.50 19.82 1.07
CA TYR A 39 -23.42 20.22 0.01
C TYR A 39 -22.69 20.42 -1.32
N SER A 40 -21.53 21.07 -1.31
CA SER A 40 -20.76 21.35 -2.52
C SER A 40 -20.35 20.06 -3.24
N TRP A 41 -19.79 19.07 -2.54
CA TRP A 41 -19.37 17.84 -3.20
C TRP A 41 -20.55 16.98 -3.67
N ARG A 42 -21.69 17.01 -2.95
CA ARG A 42 -22.92 16.32 -3.39
C ARG A 42 -23.52 16.98 -4.62
N THR A 43 -23.58 18.31 -4.67
CA THR A 43 -24.03 19.05 -5.86
C THR A 43 -23.12 18.75 -7.05
N MET A 44 -21.80 18.75 -6.85
CA MET A 44 -20.86 18.36 -7.90
C MET A 44 -21.11 16.94 -8.43
N ARG A 45 -21.43 15.98 -7.55
CA ARG A 45 -21.78 14.62 -7.99
C ARG A 45 -22.96 14.65 -8.96
N GLU A 46 -24.05 15.33 -8.61
CA GLU A 46 -25.24 15.39 -9.47
C GLU A 46 -24.95 16.11 -10.80
N ILE A 47 -24.18 17.20 -10.77
CA ILE A 47 -23.76 17.91 -11.99
C ILE A 47 -22.95 16.98 -12.90
N MET A 48 -21.96 16.27 -12.37
CA MET A 48 -21.12 15.36 -13.16
C MET A 48 -21.94 14.22 -13.77
N LEU A 49 -22.87 13.63 -13.01
CA LEU A 49 -23.73 12.56 -13.51
C LEU A 49 -24.68 13.08 -14.60
N LEU A 50 -25.26 14.27 -14.40
CA LEU A 50 -26.13 14.90 -15.39
C LEU A 50 -25.37 15.21 -16.69
N LEU A 51 -24.20 15.84 -16.61
CA LEU A 51 -23.38 16.16 -17.78
C LEU A 51 -22.98 14.89 -18.54
N SER A 52 -22.62 13.83 -17.81
CA SER A 52 -22.32 12.53 -18.41
C SER A 52 -23.52 11.93 -19.14
N GLU A 53 -24.73 12.03 -18.57
CA GLU A 53 -25.92 11.48 -19.20
C GLU A 53 -26.30 12.28 -20.45
N ILE A 54 -26.23 13.61 -20.39
CA ILE A 54 -26.50 14.48 -21.55
C ILE A 54 -25.51 14.18 -22.68
N ALA A 55 -24.21 14.04 -22.39
CA ALA A 55 -23.21 13.69 -23.38
C ALA A 55 -23.50 12.31 -24.00
N ASN A 56 -23.86 11.32 -23.16
CA ASN A 56 -24.19 9.97 -23.60
C ASN A 56 -25.41 9.94 -24.53
N GLN A 57 -26.49 10.66 -24.19
CA GLN A 57 -27.67 10.77 -25.04
C GLN A 57 -27.38 11.50 -26.34
N THR A 58 -26.59 12.58 -26.30
CA THR A 58 -26.21 13.35 -27.50
C THR A 58 -25.52 12.47 -28.53
N VAL A 59 -24.53 11.67 -28.12
CA VAL A 59 -23.82 10.76 -29.05
C VAL A 59 -24.68 9.57 -29.46
N THR A 60 -25.49 9.03 -28.55
CA THR A 60 -26.38 7.89 -28.88
C THR A 60 -27.43 8.27 -29.93
N LEU A 61 -27.95 9.49 -29.85
CA LEU A 61 -28.99 10.01 -30.73
C LEU A 61 -28.44 10.81 -31.92
N GLU A 62 -27.13 10.82 -32.15
CA GLU A 62 -26.47 11.65 -33.17
C GLU A 62 -27.03 11.46 -34.60
N ASN A 63 -27.59 10.27 -34.88
CA ASN A 63 -28.19 9.93 -36.18
C ASN A 63 -29.67 10.33 -36.31
N VAL A 64 -30.30 10.78 -35.22
CA VAL A 64 -31.73 11.06 -35.12
C VAL A 64 -31.99 12.54 -34.80
N LEU A 65 -31.21 13.12 -33.89
CA LEU A 65 -31.37 14.48 -33.41
C LEU A 65 -30.03 15.09 -33.00
N GLU A 66 -29.76 16.30 -33.48
CA GLU A 66 -28.66 17.11 -32.96
C GLU A 66 -29.09 17.77 -31.64
N MET A 67 -28.57 17.27 -30.51
CA MET A 67 -28.91 17.79 -29.17
C MET A 67 -27.97 18.89 -28.69
N LEU A 68 -26.66 18.61 -28.66
CA LEU A 68 -25.63 19.56 -28.29
C LEU A 68 -24.59 19.68 -29.40
N PRO A 69 -24.05 20.89 -29.63
CA PRO A 69 -22.94 21.07 -30.56
C PRO A 69 -21.68 20.39 -30.02
N GLU A 70 -20.78 20.01 -30.94
CA GLU A 70 -19.51 19.36 -30.61
C GLU A 70 -18.69 20.15 -29.56
N GLU A 71 -18.63 21.48 -29.69
CA GLU A 71 -17.90 22.34 -28.75
C GLU A 71 -18.37 22.16 -27.30
N CYS A 72 -19.67 21.95 -27.07
CA CYS A 72 -20.19 21.68 -25.74
C CYS A 72 -19.71 20.32 -25.20
N LEU A 73 -19.59 19.30 -26.06
CA LEU A 73 -19.09 17.98 -25.68
C LEU A 73 -17.59 18.04 -25.34
N LEU A 74 -16.81 18.80 -26.09
CA LEU A 74 -15.39 19.06 -25.79
C LEU A 74 -15.25 19.73 -24.41
N ARG A 75 -16.03 20.79 -24.15
CA ARG A 75 -16.03 21.49 -22.86
C ARG A 75 -16.45 20.62 -21.68
N ILE A 76 -17.36 19.67 -21.89
CA ILE A 76 -17.69 18.66 -20.87
C ILE A 76 -16.47 17.80 -20.57
N GLY A 77 -15.76 17.34 -21.59
CA GLY A 77 -14.51 16.59 -21.45
C GLY A 77 -13.44 17.36 -20.65
N ASP A 78 -13.19 18.61 -21.03
CA ASP A 78 -12.24 19.50 -20.34
C ASP A 78 -12.61 19.73 -18.88
N PHE A 79 -13.91 19.93 -18.60
CA PHE A 79 -14.41 20.05 -17.23
C PHE A 79 -14.05 18.83 -16.36
N PHE A 80 -14.17 17.60 -16.88
CA PHE A 80 -13.76 16.41 -16.13
C PHE A 80 -12.25 16.38 -15.88
N MET A 81 -11.44 16.79 -16.86
CA MET A 81 -9.98 16.89 -16.68
C MET A 81 -9.62 17.88 -15.57
N ASP A 82 -10.24 19.07 -15.57
CA ASP A 82 -10.05 20.06 -14.51
C ASP A 82 -10.50 19.51 -13.14
N VAL A 83 -11.62 18.77 -13.07
CA VAL A 83 -12.07 18.12 -11.83
C VAL A 83 -11.00 17.14 -11.32
N PHE A 84 -10.40 16.32 -12.17
CA PHE A 84 -9.39 15.34 -11.75
C PHE A 84 -8.04 15.95 -11.37
N ILE A 85 -7.67 17.08 -11.97
CA ILE A 85 -6.41 17.77 -11.70
C ILE A 85 -6.53 18.67 -10.46
N GLU A 86 -7.60 19.46 -10.34
CA GLU A 86 -7.74 20.51 -9.33
C GLU A 86 -8.40 20.04 -8.02
N THR A 87 -9.24 19.00 -8.07
CA THR A 87 -10.06 18.64 -6.90
C THR A 87 -9.28 17.86 -5.86
N LYS A 88 -9.40 18.29 -4.60
CA LYS A 88 -8.71 17.68 -3.47
C LYS A 88 -9.60 16.81 -2.59
N HIS A 89 -10.92 16.88 -2.78
CA HIS A 89 -11.89 16.13 -1.99
C HIS A 89 -12.13 14.72 -2.54
N ARG A 90 -11.94 13.71 -1.68
CA ARG A 90 -12.05 12.29 -2.07
C ARG A 90 -13.38 11.88 -2.66
N GLY A 91 -14.46 12.34 -2.06
CA GLY A 91 -15.81 12.05 -2.55
C GLY A 91 -16.07 12.61 -3.94
N VAL A 92 -15.39 13.69 -4.37
CA VAL A 92 -15.63 14.27 -5.70
C VAL A 92 -15.00 13.41 -6.79
N PHE A 93 -13.70 13.14 -6.71
CA PHE A 93 -13.02 12.39 -7.77
C PHE A 93 -13.48 10.91 -7.84
N GLU A 94 -13.91 10.30 -6.73
CA GLU A 94 -14.50 8.95 -6.76
C GLU A 94 -15.83 8.92 -7.52
N GLN A 95 -16.63 9.98 -7.43
CA GLN A 95 -17.89 10.09 -8.18
C GLN A 95 -17.65 10.55 -9.63
N ALA A 96 -16.70 11.46 -9.85
CA ALA A 96 -16.27 11.89 -11.17
C ALA A 96 -15.85 10.70 -12.02
N ASN A 97 -15.16 9.71 -11.44
CA ASN A 97 -14.78 8.47 -12.11
C ASN A 97 -15.97 7.73 -12.73
N ASN A 98 -17.09 7.59 -12.01
CA ASN A 98 -18.27 6.88 -12.54
C ASN A 98 -18.85 7.59 -13.76
N ALA A 99 -19.04 8.91 -13.69
CA ALA A 99 -19.53 9.73 -14.79
C ALA A 99 -18.53 9.78 -15.96
N PHE A 100 -17.25 9.96 -15.66
CA PHE A 100 -16.19 9.99 -16.66
C PHE A 100 -16.04 8.66 -17.41
N THR A 101 -16.29 7.52 -16.75
CA THR A 101 -16.33 6.22 -17.40
C THR A 101 -17.39 6.15 -18.49
N SER A 102 -18.58 6.69 -18.20
CA SER A 102 -19.67 6.75 -19.16
C SER A 102 -19.32 7.68 -20.33
N ILE A 103 -18.74 8.85 -20.06
CA ILE A 103 -18.27 9.80 -21.09
C ILE A 103 -17.20 9.18 -21.98
N CYS A 104 -16.15 8.62 -21.41
CA CYS A 104 -15.08 8.00 -22.18
C CYS A 104 -15.63 6.89 -23.08
N ARG A 105 -16.57 6.08 -22.56
CA ARG A 105 -17.20 5.00 -23.34
C ARG A 105 -17.99 5.57 -24.50
N CYS A 106 -18.80 6.58 -24.22
CA CYS A 106 -19.62 7.28 -25.21
C CYS A 106 -18.74 7.90 -26.31
N PHE A 107 -17.72 8.69 -25.94
CA PHE A 107 -16.84 9.37 -26.88
C PHE A 107 -16.04 8.38 -27.73
N PHE A 108 -15.53 7.31 -27.11
CA PHE A 108 -14.81 6.26 -27.84
C PHE A 108 -15.65 5.53 -28.89
N HIS A 109 -16.98 5.52 -28.78
CA HIS A 109 -17.85 4.91 -29.79
C HIS A 109 -18.51 5.94 -30.71
N SER A 110 -18.23 7.24 -30.53
CA SER A 110 -18.74 8.28 -31.43
C SER A 110 -18.11 8.13 -32.81
N LYS A 111 -18.90 8.44 -33.84
CA LYS A 111 -18.40 8.55 -35.22
C LYS A 111 -17.55 9.80 -35.45
N ASN A 112 -17.65 10.78 -34.55
CA ASN A 112 -16.84 11.99 -34.60
C ASN A 112 -15.41 11.68 -34.14
N GLU A 113 -14.46 11.77 -35.05
CA GLU A 113 -13.04 11.50 -34.79
C GLU A 113 -12.46 12.39 -33.68
N ASN A 114 -12.92 13.63 -33.56
CA ASN A 114 -12.46 14.54 -32.50
C ASN A 114 -12.82 13.96 -31.13
N LEU A 115 -14.07 13.53 -30.94
CA LEU A 115 -14.53 12.91 -29.69
C LEU A 115 -13.91 11.54 -29.46
N ASN A 116 -13.88 10.71 -30.50
CA ASN A 116 -13.30 9.36 -30.46
C ASN A 116 -11.84 9.35 -29.98
N SER A 117 -11.06 10.37 -30.39
CA SER A 117 -9.64 10.49 -30.01
C SER A 117 -9.40 10.94 -28.57
N LEU A 118 -10.37 11.59 -27.91
CA LEU A 118 -10.19 12.21 -26.59
C LEU A 118 -9.83 11.22 -25.48
N PRO A 119 -10.51 10.06 -25.32
CA PRO A 119 -10.16 9.11 -24.26
C PRO A 119 -8.70 8.65 -24.31
N VAL A 120 -8.12 8.51 -25.51
CA VAL A 120 -6.71 8.15 -25.68
C VAL A 120 -5.81 9.32 -25.29
N LYS A 121 -6.10 10.54 -25.78
CA LYS A 121 -5.36 11.75 -25.42
C LYS A 121 -5.35 12.01 -23.92
N TRP A 122 -6.46 11.78 -23.22
CA TRP A 122 -6.54 11.95 -21.77
C TRP A 122 -5.67 10.95 -21.00
N ILE A 123 -5.46 9.73 -21.52
CA ILE A 123 -4.48 8.79 -20.93
C ILE A 123 -3.08 9.36 -21.04
N GLU A 124 -2.70 9.77 -22.24
CA GLU A 124 -1.35 10.27 -22.52
C GLU A 124 -1.06 11.50 -21.67
N GLN A 125 -1.99 12.45 -21.61
CA GLN A 125 -1.91 13.61 -20.73
C GLN A 125 -1.80 13.22 -19.25
N ALA A 126 -2.60 12.27 -18.77
CA ALA A 126 -2.53 11.81 -17.40
C ALA A 126 -1.20 11.11 -17.08
N LEU A 127 -0.64 10.33 -18.02
CA LEU A 127 0.66 9.70 -17.88
C LEU A 127 1.79 10.72 -17.89
N ASP A 128 1.73 11.70 -18.79
CA ASP A 128 2.73 12.75 -18.91
C ASP A 128 2.75 13.66 -17.68
N LEU A 129 1.58 13.99 -17.12
CA LEU A 129 1.45 14.67 -15.82
C LEU A 129 1.99 13.82 -14.67
N CYS A 130 1.65 12.53 -14.63
CA CYS A 130 2.09 11.61 -13.57
C CYS A 130 3.61 11.42 -13.55
N THR A 131 4.22 11.31 -14.73
CA THR A 131 5.65 11.05 -14.91
C THR A 131 6.51 12.31 -14.95
N GLY A 132 5.88 13.50 -14.95
CA GLY A 132 6.58 14.78 -14.96
C GLY A 132 7.12 15.21 -16.33
N LYS A 133 6.67 14.58 -17.42
CA LYS A 133 6.94 15.08 -18.78
C LYS A 133 6.22 16.39 -19.05
N VAL A 134 5.05 16.57 -18.44
CA VAL A 134 4.30 17.82 -18.42
C VAL A 134 4.04 18.18 -16.96
N THR A 135 4.17 19.46 -16.63
CA THR A 135 3.96 19.97 -15.27
C THR A 135 2.72 20.85 -15.23
N ASP A 136 1.86 20.64 -14.24
CA ASP A 136 0.72 21.51 -13.95
C ASP A 136 0.71 21.81 -12.45
N GLU A 137 0.87 23.08 -12.08
CA GLU A 137 0.95 23.54 -10.68
C GLU A 137 -0.36 23.28 -9.90
N ARG A 138 -1.47 23.03 -10.60
CA ARG A 138 -2.75 22.67 -9.98
C ARG A 138 -2.75 21.24 -9.46
N LEU A 139 -1.86 20.37 -9.98
CA LEU A 139 -1.75 18.98 -9.57
C LEU A 139 -1.10 18.87 -8.18
N CYS A 140 -1.89 18.45 -7.20
CA CYS A 140 -1.41 18.41 -5.82
C CYS A 140 -0.74 17.07 -5.46
N ALA A 141 0.57 17.10 -5.21
CA ALA A 141 1.38 15.96 -4.76
C ALA A 141 0.88 15.29 -3.46
N THR A 142 0.46 16.10 -2.48
CA THR A 142 0.19 15.64 -1.11
C THR A 142 -1.20 15.00 -0.92
N ARG A 143 -2.13 15.16 -1.88
CA ARG A 143 -3.48 14.58 -1.84
C ARG A 143 -3.75 13.50 -2.89
N ARG A 144 -2.72 12.67 -3.12
CA ARG A 144 -2.81 11.30 -3.66
C ARG A 144 -3.09 11.17 -5.17
N SER A 145 -2.77 12.19 -5.97
CA SER A 145 -2.89 12.10 -7.44
C SER A 145 -4.27 11.63 -7.92
N ALA A 146 -5.31 11.74 -7.10
CA ALA A 146 -6.32 10.68 -7.03
C ALA A 146 -7.24 10.59 -8.25
N GLY A 147 -7.27 11.62 -9.09
CA GLY A 147 -7.89 11.55 -10.42
C GLY A 147 -7.09 10.76 -11.46
N LEU A 148 -5.75 10.87 -11.46
CA LEU A 148 -4.87 10.22 -12.43
C LEU A 148 -5.02 8.69 -12.49
N PRO A 149 -5.06 7.93 -11.37
CA PRO A 149 -5.29 6.51 -11.44
C PRO A 149 -6.66 6.17 -12.01
N PHE A 150 -7.71 6.95 -11.74
CA PHE A 150 -9.02 6.72 -12.34
C PHE A 150 -9.01 7.06 -13.83
N LEU A 151 -8.40 8.18 -14.23
CA LEU A 151 -8.19 8.55 -15.63
C LEU A 151 -7.52 7.43 -16.41
N ILE A 152 -6.42 6.87 -15.88
CA ILE A 152 -5.64 5.80 -16.54
C ILE A 152 -6.39 4.47 -16.55
N LEU A 153 -7.12 4.13 -15.48
CA LEU A 153 -7.85 2.87 -15.38
C LEU A 153 -9.13 2.82 -16.23
N VAL A 154 -9.84 3.95 -16.36
CA VAL A 154 -11.15 4.05 -17.01
C VAL A 154 -11.02 3.99 -18.53
N THR A 155 -10.21 4.87 -19.08
CA THR A 155 -9.95 5.02 -20.51
C THR A 155 -9.25 3.79 -21.07
N ARG A 156 -8.36 3.15 -20.29
CA ARG A 156 -7.70 1.92 -20.73
C ARG A 156 -8.68 0.77 -20.87
N ARG A 157 -9.66 0.60 -19.98
CA ARG A 157 -10.73 -0.40 -20.16
C ARG A 157 -11.51 -0.23 -21.47
N ILE A 158 -11.66 1.01 -21.90
CA ILE A 158 -12.40 1.35 -23.12
C ILE A 158 -11.55 1.07 -24.37
N SER A 159 -10.26 1.41 -24.34
CA SER A 159 -9.29 1.11 -25.41
C SER A 159 -9.07 -0.40 -25.64
N LEU A 160 -9.27 -1.25 -24.62
CA LEU A 160 -9.14 -2.71 -24.70
C LEU A 160 -10.43 -3.42 -25.16
N GLY A 161 -11.43 -2.69 -25.68
CA GLY A 161 -12.69 -3.28 -26.18
C GLY A 161 -13.54 -3.99 -25.11
N SER A 162 -13.21 -3.83 -23.81
CA SER A 162 -13.91 -4.45 -22.69
C SER A 162 -15.20 -3.71 -22.33
N VAL A 163 -16.09 -3.55 -23.31
CA VAL A 163 -17.46 -3.04 -23.11
C VAL A 163 -18.44 -4.17 -23.41
N SER A 164 -18.36 -5.21 -22.60
CA SER A 164 -19.54 -6.01 -22.26
C SER A 164 -19.64 -6.06 -20.74
N VAL A 165 -19.77 -4.88 -20.12
CA VAL A 165 -20.19 -4.76 -18.72
C VAL A 165 -21.56 -4.10 -18.75
N THR A 166 -22.54 -4.90 -19.11
CA THR A 166 -23.92 -4.69 -18.71
C THR A 166 -24.01 -4.61 -17.19
N LEU A 167 -25.00 -3.86 -16.72
CA LEU A 167 -25.38 -3.66 -15.33
C LEU A 167 -25.70 -4.99 -14.60
N PHE A 168 -24.71 -5.82 -14.24
CA PHE A 168 -24.91 -6.95 -13.31
C PHE A 168 -23.63 -7.26 -12.50
N PRO A 169 -23.76 -7.79 -11.27
CA PRO A 169 -22.64 -8.09 -10.39
C PRO A 169 -21.93 -9.36 -10.85
N GLN A 170 -20.61 -9.37 -10.70
CA GLN A 170 -19.74 -10.55 -10.71
C GLN A 170 -20.00 -11.60 -11.82
N SER A 171 -19.31 -11.47 -12.95
CA SER A 171 -18.72 -12.65 -13.60
C SER A 171 -17.72 -12.22 -14.67
N ILE A 172 -16.48 -12.66 -14.45
CA ILE A 172 -15.48 -13.03 -15.46
C ILE A 172 -15.29 -12.01 -16.59
N LEU A 173 -14.31 -11.10 -16.40
CA LEU A 173 -13.71 -10.36 -17.50
C LEU A 173 -13.15 -11.40 -18.51
N PRO A 174 -13.33 -11.23 -19.83
CA PRO A 174 -12.60 -12.07 -20.79
C PRO A 174 -11.10 -11.93 -20.52
N ILE A 175 -10.39 -13.06 -20.58
CA ILE A 175 -8.92 -13.14 -20.47
C ILE A 175 -8.32 -12.06 -21.38
N LEU A 176 -7.46 -11.20 -20.82
CA LEU A 176 -6.83 -10.12 -21.56
C LEU A 176 -6.04 -10.69 -22.74
N SER A 177 -6.17 -10.09 -23.92
CA SER A 177 -5.41 -10.48 -25.09
C SER A 177 -3.94 -10.08 -24.94
N ASP A 178 -3.02 -10.67 -25.71
CA ASP A 178 -1.59 -10.30 -25.70
C ASP A 178 -1.38 -8.80 -25.96
N LYS A 179 -2.23 -8.22 -26.83
CA LYS A 179 -2.24 -6.78 -27.10
C LYS A 179 -2.57 -5.97 -25.85
N ASP A 180 -3.49 -6.45 -25.03
CA ASP A 180 -3.91 -5.77 -23.81
C ASP A 180 -2.82 -5.76 -22.74
N HIS A 181 -2.00 -6.82 -22.70
CA HIS A 181 -0.83 -6.90 -21.83
C HIS A 181 0.26 -5.90 -22.25
N GLU A 182 0.60 -5.80 -23.54
CA GLU A 182 1.58 -4.80 -24.03
C GLU A 182 1.13 -3.37 -23.73
N LEU A 183 -0.16 -3.13 -23.96
CA LEU A 183 -0.80 -1.87 -23.67
C LEU A 183 -0.74 -1.49 -22.17
N LEU A 184 -0.89 -2.44 -21.25
CA LEU A 184 -0.69 -2.17 -19.83
C LEU A 184 0.78 -1.88 -19.49
N LYS A 185 1.72 -2.60 -20.12
CA LYS A 185 3.17 -2.35 -19.96
C LYS A 185 3.55 -0.93 -20.34
N GLU A 186 3.04 -0.42 -21.46
CA GLU A 186 3.27 0.96 -21.92
C GLU A 186 2.81 2.00 -20.90
N CYS A 187 1.74 1.72 -20.13
CA CYS A 187 1.28 2.62 -19.09
C CYS A 187 2.15 2.54 -17.82
N VAL A 188 2.49 1.33 -17.35
CA VAL A 188 3.14 1.16 -16.04
C VAL A 188 4.66 1.34 -16.07
N ASN A 189 5.32 1.05 -17.20
CA ASN A 189 6.77 1.16 -17.32
C ASN A 189 7.28 2.60 -17.13
N PRO A 190 6.67 3.63 -17.74
CA PRO A 190 7.04 5.02 -17.48
C PRO A 190 6.85 5.42 -16.01
N MET A 191 5.79 4.92 -15.36
CA MET A 191 5.56 5.18 -13.93
C MET A 191 6.64 4.58 -13.05
N PHE A 192 7.10 3.35 -13.36
CA PHE A 192 8.20 2.74 -12.62
C PHE A 192 9.49 3.55 -12.81
N ALA A 193 9.79 4.00 -14.03
CA ALA A 193 10.96 4.83 -14.28
C ALA A 193 10.92 6.16 -13.50
N ALA A 194 9.78 6.85 -13.50
CA ALA A 194 9.60 8.09 -12.76
C ALA A 194 9.57 7.89 -11.23
N ALA A 195 9.05 6.75 -10.74
CA ALA A 195 9.10 6.39 -9.31
C ALA A 195 10.53 6.15 -8.78
N GLU A 196 11.44 5.74 -9.68
CA GLU A 196 12.86 5.51 -9.40
C GLU A 196 13.75 6.71 -9.75
N GLY A 197 13.18 7.78 -10.32
CA GLY A 197 13.90 9.01 -10.65
C GLY A 197 14.23 9.87 -9.42
N ASP A 198 14.70 11.08 -9.67
CA ASP A 198 15.21 11.98 -8.62
C ASP A 198 14.16 12.99 -8.11
N ASN A 199 13.10 13.27 -8.87
CA ASN A 199 12.10 14.26 -8.50
C ASN A 199 11.08 13.65 -7.51
N ASP A 200 11.15 14.07 -6.25
CA ASP A 200 10.29 13.55 -5.18
C ASP A 200 8.78 13.71 -5.42
N GLU A 201 8.36 14.77 -6.11
CA GLU A 201 6.96 14.99 -6.46
C GLU A 201 6.44 13.95 -7.44
N PHE A 202 7.12 13.74 -8.57
CA PHE A 202 6.71 12.74 -9.56
C PHE A 202 6.84 11.31 -9.03
N ARG A 203 7.83 11.06 -8.16
CA ARG A 203 7.93 9.77 -7.46
C ARG A 203 6.70 9.51 -6.60
N MET A 204 6.28 10.49 -5.80
CA MET A 204 5.05 10.39 -5.01
C MET A 204 3.84 10.14 -5.90
N HIS A 205 3.73 10.85 -7.02
CA HIS A 205 2.62 10.67 -7.96
C HIS A 205 2.57 9.24 -8.50
N CYS A 206 3.68 8.74 -9.04
CA CYS A 206 3.78 7.42 -9.62
C CYS A 206 3.52 6.31 -8.59
N LEU A 207 4.11 6.39 -7.40
CA LEU A 207 3.89 5.41 -6.32
C LEU A 207 2.41 5.36 -5.90
N ASN A 208 1.76 6.52 -5.79
CA ASN A 208 0.33 6.59 -5.47
C ASN A 208 -0.52 5.99 -6.60
N VAL A 209 -0.25 6.32 -7.87
CA VAL A 209 -1.00 5.76 -9.02
C VAL A 209 -0.82 4.24 -9.10
N LEU A 210 0.41 3.75 -8.99
CA LEU A 210 0.70 2.31 -8.96
C LEU A 210 -0.08 1.61 -7.86
N ARG A 211 -0.19 2.20 -6.65
CA ARG A 211 -0.98 1.63 -5.56
C ARG A 211 -2.43 1.40 -5.96
N PHE A 212 -3.06 2.37 -6.65
CA PHE A 212 -4.44 2.21 -7.10
C PHE A 212 -4.57 1.12 -8.17
N VAL A 213 -3.62 1.03 -9.10
CA VAL A 213 -3.56 -0.03 -10.11
C VAL A 213 -3.45 -1.40 -9.44
N PHE A 214 -2.51 -1.58 -8.51
CA PHE A 214 -2.31 -2.83 -7.77
C PHE A 214 -3.39 -3.12 -6.72
N ARG A 215 -4.27 -2.19 -6.39
CA ARG A 215 -5.45 -2.45 -5.54
C ARG A 215 -6.67 -2.86 -6.36
N ASN A 216 -6.67 -2.60 -7.66
CA ASN A 216 -7.81 -2.88 -8.52
C ASN A 216 -7.92 -4.38 -8.80
N GLY A 217 -8.98 -5.01 -8.27
CA GLY A 217 -9.24 -6.43 -8.48
C GLY A 217 -9.51 -6.81 -9.95
N LYS A 218 -9.98 -5.88 -10.79
CA LYS A 218 -10.26 -6.20 -12.20
C LYS A 218 -9.01 -6.31 -13.08
N LEU A 219 -7.90 -5.67 -12.68
CA LEU A 219 -6.62 -5.78 -13.39
C LEU A 219 -5.76 -6.89 -12.80
N SER A 220 -6.36 -7.82 -12.03
CA SER A 220 -5.55 -8.53 -11.08
C SER A 220 -4.55 -9.49 -11.72
N GLU A 221 -5.03 -10.21 -12.72
CA GLU A 221 -4.27 -11.15 -13.53
C GLU A 221 -3.22 -10.41 -14.37
N ALA A 222 -3.63 -9.31 -15.01
CA ALA A 222 -2.78 -8.46 -15.84
C ALA A 222 -1.54 -7.93 -15.12
N MET A 223 -1.68 -7.61 -13.84
CA MET A 223 -0.64 -6.99 -13.04
C MET A 223 0.32 -8.00 -12.41
N VAL A 224 0.05 -9.30 -12.48
CA VAL A 224 0.91 -10.36 -11.90
C VAL A 224 2.37 -10.23 -12.34
N PRO A 225 2.71 -10.04 -13.63
CA PRO A 225 4.10 -9.92 -14.08
C PRO A 225 4.84 -8.70 -13.52
N HIS A 226 4.10 -7.70 -13.02
CA HIS A 226 4.66 -6.43 -12.54
C HIS A 226 4.78 -6.36 -11.02
N VAL A 227 4.22 -7.33 -10.27
CA VAL A 227 4.24 -7.33 -8.79
C VAL A 227 5.68 -7.31 -8.26
N ASP A 228 6.57 -8.09 -8.87
CA ASP A 228 7.97 -8.23 -8.49
C ASP A 228 8.71 -6.87 -8.56
N ARG A 229 8.64 -6.20 -9.72
CA ARG A 229 9.20 -4.85 -9.92
C ARG A 229 8.56 -3.80 -9.03
N ALA A 230 7.24 -3.86 -8.83
CA ALA A 230 6.52 -2.90 -8.02
C ALA A 230 6.89 -2.97 -6.54
N ALA A 231 7.09 -4.17 -6.00
CA ALA A 231 7.52 -4.36 -4.62
C ALA A 231 8.94 -3.81 -4.41
N ILE A 232 9.85 -4.07 -5.34
CA ILE A 232 11.21 -3.50 -5.31
C ILE A 232 11.16 -1.97 -5.39
N THR A 233 10.35 -1.42 -6.30
CA THR A 233 10.16 0.04 -6.45
C THR A 233 9.66 0.66 -5.15
N ALA A 234 8.66 0.04 -4.51
CA ALA A 234 8.14 0.47 -3.22
C ALA A 234 9.24 0.42 -2.13
N LEU A 235 9.98 -0.69 -2.02
CA LEU A 235 11.05 -0.85 -1.03
C LEU A 235 12.16 0.20 -1.21
N ARG A 236 12.56 0.50 -2.46
CA ARG A 236 13.53 1.58 -2.76
C ARG A 236 13.06 2.95 -2.27
N GLY A 237 11.75 3.19 -2.29
CA GLY A 237 11.16 4.43 -1.78
C GLY A 237 11.36 4.67 -0.27
N PHE A 238 11.59 3.62 0.53
CA PHE A 238 11.86 3.77 1.98
C PHE A 238 13.19 4.47 2.28
N ASN A 239 14.15 4.40 1.37
CA ASN A 239 15.44 5.08 1.49
C ASN A 239 15.39 6.56 1.07
N SER A 240 14.24 7.07 0.61
CA SER A 240 14.12 8.48 0.25
C SER A 240 14.22 9.41 1.47
N ARG A 241 14.87 10.56 1.30
CA ARG A 241 14.92 11.63 2.31
C ARG A 241 13.58 12.35 2.44
N ALA A 242 12.80 12.43 1.37
CA ALA A 242 11.46 13.01 1.40
C ALA A 242 10.47 12.08 2.11
N TRP A 243 9.86 12.60 3.18
CA TRP A 243 8.84 11.89 3.93
C TRP A 243 7.65 11.47 3.05
N GLY A 244 7.24 12.33 2.12
CA GLY A 244 6.12 12.06 1.22
C GLY A 244 6.35 10.83 0.33
N VAL A 245 7.57 10.65 -0.19
CA VAL A 245 7.95 9.46 -0.97
C VAL A 245 7.89 8.21 -0.10
N ARG A 246 8.44 8.25 1.13
CA ARG A 246 8.38 7.12 2.06
C ARG A 246 6.94 6.73 2.41
N ASN A 247 6.06 7.70 2.60
CA ASN A 247 4.64 7.47 2.85
C ASN A 247 3.96 6.83 1.62
N SER A 248 4.16 7.36 0.41
CA SER A 248 3.61 6.78 -0.82
C SER A 248 4.13 5.36 -1.08
N ALA A 249 5.41 5.10 -0.83
CA ALA A 249 6.02 3.78 -0.89
C ALA A 249 5.40 2.80 0.11
N THR A 250 5.18 3.23 1.35
CA THR A 250 4.49 2.43 2.38
C THR A 250 3.09 2.03 1.95
N LEU A 251 2.35 2.97 1.36
CA LEU A 251 0.98 2.75 0.89
C LEU A 251 0.90 1.79 -0.31
N LEU A 252 1.87 1.87 -1.24
CA LEU A 252 2.02 0.91 -2.34
C LEU A 252 2.40 -0.48 -1.80
N LEU A 253 3.39 -0.55 -0.90
CA LEU A 253 3.85 -1.80 -0.32
C LEU A 253 2.72 -2.53 0.42
N ALA A 254 1.91 -1.81 1.21
CA ALA A 254 0.76 -2.39 1.88
C ALA A 254 -0.23 -3.05 0.90
N ALA A 255 -0.50 -2.40 -0.24
CA ALA A 255 -1.37 -2.96 -1.27
C ALA A 255 -0.76 -4.23 -1.91
N LEU A 256 0.56 -4.24 -2.12
CA LEU A 256 1.29 -5.38 -2.67
C LEU A 256 1.39 -6.55 -1.67
N VAL A 257 1.58 -6.28 -0.38
CA VAL A 257 1.59 -7.32 0.67
C VAL A 257 0.22 -8.01 0.74
N THR A 258 -0.89 -7.26 0.75
CA THR A 258 -2.24 -7.86 0.69
C THR A 258 -2.42 -8.69 -0.58
N ARG A 259 -1.82 -8.27 -1.69
CA ARG A 259 -1.91 -8.96 -2.98
C ARG A 259 -1.10 -10.25 -3.03
N ILE A 260 0.09 -10.26 -2.44
CA ILE A 260 1.01 -11.40 -2.43
C ILE A 260 0.56 -12.45 -1.42
N PHE A 261 0.14 -12.02 -0.23
CA PHE A 261 -0.08 -12.89 0.93
C PHE A 261 -1.56 -13.07 1.30
N GLY A 262 -2.47 -12.27 0.75
CA GLY A 262 -3.87 -12.24 1.16
C GLY A 262 -4.20 -11.10 2.12
N ALA A 263 -5.49 -10.82 2.28
CA ALA A 263 -5.96 -9.80 3.22
C ALA A 263 -5.97 -10.34 4.66
N PRO A 264 -5.54 -9.54 5.66
CA PRO A 264 -5.71 -9.92 7.06
C PRO A 264 -7.19 -10.17 7.37
N SER A 265 -7.48 -11.24 8.11
CA SER A 265 -8.82 -11.46 8.63
C SER A 265 -9.18 -10.30 9.56
N LYS A 266 -10.43 -9.82 9.50
CA LYS A 266 -10.92 -8.69 10.32
C LYS A 266 -11.21 -9.06 11.79
N VAL A 267 -11.02 -10.34 12.15
CA VAL A 267 -11.22 -10.80 13.52
C VAL A 267 -9.93 -10.51 14.26
N ASP A 268 -10.03 -9.60 15.21
CA ASP A 268 -8.99 -9.13 16.11
C ASP A 268 -8.13 -10.28 16.62
N ASP A 269 -6.88 -10.32 16.17
CA ASP A 269 -5.70 -10.81 16.88
C ASP A 269 -4.49 -10.42 16.02
N GLU A 270 -3.87 -9.28 16.30
CA GLU A 270 -2.55 -8.92 15.74
C GLU A 270 -1.50 -10.02 16.02
N GLU A 271 -1.80 -10.94 16.95
CA GLU A 271 -0.98 -12.05 17.40
C GLU A 271 -1.13 -13.35 16.59
N ASN A 272 -2.18 -13.52 15.76
CA ASN A 272 -2.48 -14.80 15.09
C ASN A 272 -2.61 -14.72 13.56
N ASP A 273 -1.73 -13.94 12.93
CA ASP A 273 -1.63 -13.73 11.47
C ASP A 273 -0.92 -14.91 10.75
N ASN A 274 -1.24 -16.15 11.13
CA ASN A 274 -0.73 -17.37 10.49
C ASN A 274 -1.47 -17.72 9.19
N THR A 275 -2.56 -17.02 8.87
CA THR A 275 -3.43 -17.29 7.71
C THR A 275 -2.95 -16.65 6.40
N ASN A 276 -1.99 -15.72 6.45
CA ASN A 276 -1.46 -14.99 5.29
C ASN A 276 0.04 -15.21 5.12
N LYS A 277 0.43 -16.47 4.92
CA LYS A 277 1.81 -16.90 4.69
C LYS A 277 1.93 -17.74 3.43
N ILE A 278 3.09 -17.72 2.78
CA ILE A 278 3.40 -18.57 1.62
C ILE A 278 4.79 -19.20 1.78
N THR A 279 4.99 -20.34 1.14
CA THR A 279 6.28 -21.03 1.23
C THR A 279 7.38 -20.26 0.50
N LEU A 280 8.61 -20.41 0.98
CA LEU A 280 9.81 -19.89 0.33
C LEU A 280 9.91 -20.32 -1.13
N ALA A 281 9.60 -21.58 -1.44
CA ALA A 281 9.64 -22.09 -2.82
C ALA A 281 8.61 -21.39 -3.74
N VAL A 282 7.37 -21.19 -3.27
CA VAL A 282 6.34 -20.50 -4.06
C VAL A 282 6.71 -19.03 -4.26
N PHE A 283 7.20 -18.38 -3.20
CA PHE A 283 7.62 -16.98 -3.28
C PHE A 283 8.82 -16.80 -4.22
N HIS A 284 9.84 -17.64 -4.12
CA HIS A 284 11.01 -17.60 -5.01
C HIS A 284 10.65 -17.87 -6.47
N LEU A 285 9.72 -18.81 -6.72
CA LEU A 285 9.25 -19.12 -8.08
C LEU A 285 8.50 -17.95 -8.71
N ARG A 286 7.62 -17.29 -7.95
CA ARG A 286 6.75 -16.20 -8.46
C ARG A 286 7.44 -14.83 -8.49
N TYR A 287 8.33 -14.56 -7.53
CA TYR A 287 8.90 -13.23 -7.27
C TYR A 287 10.41 -13.31 -7.07
N ARG A 288 11.12 -13.83 -8.08
CA ARG A 288 12.56 -14.13 -7.99
C ARG A 288 13.41 -12.88 -7.72
N ASN A 289 13.12 -11.75 -8.37
CA ASN A 289 13.95 -10.56 -8.18
C ASN A 289 13.69 -9.95 -6.80
N LEU A 290 12.44 -9.91 -6.33
CA LEU A 290 12.10 -9.47 -4.99
C LEU A 290 12.75 -10.37 -3.94
N PHE A 291 12.74 -11.69 -4.12
CA PHE A 291 13.44 -12.62 -3.24
C PHE A 291 14.91 -12.23 -3.09
N ASN A 292 15.64 -12.10 -4.21
CA ASN A 292 17.05 -11.72 -4.17
C ASN A 292 17.26 -10.35 -3.52
N PHE A 293 16.43 -9.36 -3.87
CA PHE A 293 16.50 -8.01 -3.33
C PHE A 293 16.27 -7.96 -1.80
N LEU A 294 15.32 -8.73 -1.26
CA LEU A 294 15.05 -8.77 0.18
C LEU A 294 16.26 -9.25 0.96
N PHE A 295 16.92 -10.31 0.49
CA PHE A 295 18.06 -10.90 1.18
C PHE A 295 19.34 -10.06 1.00
N GLU A 296 19.55 -9.47 -0.17
CA GLU A 296 20.62 -8.49 -0.42
C GLU A 296 20.48 -7.29 0.56
N LYS A 297 19.27 -6.70 0.65
CA LYS A 297 19.06 -5.56 1.55
C LYS A 297 19.11 -5.93 3.03
N LEU A 298 18.70 -7.16 3.39
CA LEU A 298 18.88 -7.66 4.75
C LEU A 298 20.37 -7.71 5.11
N GLU A 299 21.22 -8.25 4.23
CA GLU A 299 22.66 -8.35 4.47
C GLU A 299 23.32 -6.97 4.58
N GLU A 300 22.96 -6.02 3.70
CA GLU A 300 23.51 -4.66 3.68
C GLU A 300 23.12 -3.81 4.90
N GLU A 301 21.91 -4.01 5.43
CA GLU A 301 21.28 -3.08 6.38
C GLU A 301 21.16 -3.64 7.80
N CYS A 302 21.45 -4.93 8.04
CA CYS A 302 21.26 -5.58 9.34
C CYS A 302 22.04 -4.95 10.50
N ASP A 303 23.21 -4.34 10.22
CA ASP A 303 24.03 -3.65 11.23
C ASP A 303 23.63 -2.19 11.43
N ARG A 304 22.73 -1.64 10.60
CA ARG A 304 22.36 -0.23 10.65
C ARG A 304 21.21 0.01 11.63
N VAL A 305 21.44 0.93 12.55
CA VAL A 305 20.45 1.30 13.58
C VAL A 305 19.24 2.02 12.96
N ASP A 306 19.47 2.95 12.03
CA ASP A 306 18.43 3.83 11.48
C ASP A 306 17.88 3.35 10.13
N SER A 307 18.01 2.05 9.80
CA SER A 307 17.56 1.53 8.52
C SER A 307 16.04 1.48 8.40
N LEU A 308 15.48 2.36 7.56
CA LEU A 308 14.04 2.42 7.30
C LEU A 308 13.55 1.28 6.40
N ILE A 309 14.43 0.71 5.57
CA ILE A 309 14.09 -0.41 4.67
C ILE A 309 14.10 -1.76 5.40
N LEU A 310 14.80 -1.88 6.52
CA LEU A 310 14.87 -3.13 7.27
C LEU A 310 13.49 -3.57 7.80
N HIS A 311 12.68 -2.61 8.28
CA HIS A 311 11.33 -2.90 8.77
C HIS A 311 10.41 -3.56 7.72
N PRO A 312 10.19 -2.99 6.52
CA PRO A 312 9.38 -3.65 5.50
C PRO A 312 9.99 -4.94 4.95
N VAL A 313 11.33 -5.08 4.92
CA VAL A 313 12.00 -6.34 4.55
C VAL A 313 11.66 -7.44 5.54
N LEU A 314 11.87 -7.21 6.84
CA LEU A 314 11.57 -8.18 7.90
C LEU A 314 10.07 -8.50 7.95
N LEU A 315 9.20 -7.51 7.71
CA LEU A 315 7.75 -7.74 7.60
C LEU A 315 7.41 -8.77 6.51
N ILE A 316 8.00 -8.65 5.32
CA ILE A 316 7.77 -9.62 4.23
C ILE A 316 8.35 -10.99 4.61
N LEU A 317 9.57 -11.03 5.15
CA LEU A 317 10.22 -12.28 5.56
C LEU A 317 9.42 -13.01 6.66
N SER A 318 8.75 -12.29 7.55
CA SER A 318 7.87 -12.84 8.58
C SER A 318 6.62 -13.56 8.06
N LYS A 319 6.32 -13.41 6.76
CA LYS A 319 5.22 -14.07 6.06
C LYS A 319 5.68 -15.24 5.18
N LEU A 320 6.97 -15.57 5.24
CA LEU A 320 7.57 -16.69 4.51
C LEU A 320 7.87 -17.84 5.47
N PHE A 321 7.75 -19.07 4.98
CA PHE A 321 8.09 -20.28 5.74
C PHE A 321 8.73 -21.35 4.87
N PRO A 322 9.55 -22.25 5.43
CA PRO A 322 10.25 -23.28 4.66
C PRO A 322 9.27 -24.25 3.98
N SER A 323 9.69 -24.80 2.84
CA SER A 323 8.99 -25.91 2.18
C SER A 323 9.87 -27.16 2.13
N ASN A 324 9.39 -28.25 1.53
CA ASN A 324 10.18 -29.46 1.27
C ASN A 324 11.29 -29.25 0.21
N ASN A 325 11.50 -28.03 -0.28
CA ASN A 325 12.58 -27.71 -1.21
C ASN A 325 13.83 -27.30 -0.44
N GLU A 326 14.74 -28.26 -0.25
CA GLU A 326 15.99 -28.06 0.50
C GLU A 326 16.88 -26.98 -0.11
N GLU A 327 16.98 -26.89 -1.44
CA GLU A 327 17.84 -25.92 -2.13
C GLU A 327 17.47 -24.47 -1.78
N VAL A 328 16.18 -24.13 -1.77
CA VAL A 328 15.73 -22.78 -1.42
C VAL A 328 15.94 -22.51 0.08
N ASN A 329 15.67 -23.50 0.93
CA ASN A 329 15.88 -23.37 2.37
C ASN A 329 17.36 -23.17 2.73
N GLU A 330 18.27 -23.88 2.06
CA GLU A 330 19.72 -23.70 2.22
C GLU A 330 20.18 -22.30 1.79
N LYS A 331 19.62 -21.77 0.68
CA LYS A 331 19.91 -20.39 0.24
C LYS A 331 19.52 -19.37 1.32
N VAL A 332 18.36 -19.54 1.94
CA VAL A 332 17.89 -18.66 3.03
C VAL A 332 18.71 -18.85 4.31
N SER A 333 19.18 -20.08 4.58
CA SER A 333 19.94 -20.40 5.79
C SER A 333 21.20 -19.54 5.96
N LYS A 334 21.80 -19.08 4.84
CA LYS A 334 22.96 -18.18 4.83
C LYS A 334 22.67 -16.80 5.43
N TYR A 335 21.42 -16.36 5.42
CA TYR A 335 20.99 -15.06 5.91
C TYR A 335 20.46 -15.08 7.35
N ILE A 336 20.30 -16.27 7.96
CA ILE A 336 19.88 -16.39 9.37
C ILE A 336 20.79 -15.59 10.32
N PRO A 337 22.14 -15.62 10.19
CA PRO A 337 23.00 -14.77 11.01
C PRO A 337 22.73 -13.27 10.85
N CYS A 338 22.25 -12.81 9.68
CA CYS A 338 21.86 -11.41 9.49
C CYS A 338 20.57 -11.08 10.27
N ILE A 339 19.59 -12.00 10.29
CA ILE A 339 18.38 -11.84 11.11
C ILE A 339 18.73 -11.84 12.60
N ASP A 340 19.66 -12.70 13.04
CA ASP A 340 20.10 -12.75 14.43
C ASP A 340 20.76 -11.44 14.88
N ARG A 341 21.48 -10.75 13.99
CA ARG A 341 21.98 -9.39 14.24
C ARG A 341 20.83 -8.39 14.42
N CYS A 342 19.79 -8.46 13.58
CA CYS A 342 18.61 -7.60 13.68
C CYS A 342 17.83 -7.80 14.99
N ILE A 343 17.88 -8.99 15.61
CA ILE A 343 17.27 -9.27 16.92
C ILE A 343 17.91 -8.41 18.03
N THR A 344 19.15 -7.97 17.85
CA THR A 344 19.88 -7.11 18.81
C THR A 344 19.81 -5.61 18.49
N ASN A 345 19.11 -5.23 17.41
CA ASN A 345 18.98 -3.83 16.97
C ASN A 345 18.39 -2.95 18.07
N SER A 346 18.69 -1.65 18.12
CA SER A 346 18.19 -0.73 19.16
C SER A 346 16.69 -0.41 19.03
N SER A 347 16.11 -0.53 17.83
CA SER A 347 14.68 -0.34 17.59
C SER A 347 13.87 -1.57 18.00
N TYR A 348 12.93 -1.40 18.93
CA TYR A 348 12.03 -2.48 19.36
C TYR A 348 11.25 -3.09 18.20
N ARG A 349 10.70 -2.27 17.29
CA ARG A 349 9.90 -2.77 16.16
C ARG A 349 10.74 -3.63 15.22
N THR A 350 12.01 -3.27 15.04
CA THR A 350 12.95 -4.08 14.25
C THR A 350 13.24 -5.41 14.94
N ARG A 351 13.47 -5.40 16.27
CA ARG A 351 13.68 -6.63 17.05
C ARG A 351 12.49 -7.57 16.97
N ASP A 352 11.27 -7.06 17.13
CA ASP A 352 10.03 -7.84 17.08
C ASP A 352 9.82 -8.48 15.70
N LEU A 353 9.95 -7.71 14.62
CA LEU A 353 9.85 -8.24 13.27
C LEU A 353 10.98 -9.22 12.93
N ALA A 354 12.20 -8.98 13.41
CA ALA A 354 13.33 -9.89 13.23
C ALA A 354 13.11 -11.22 13.94
N ALA A 355 12.64 -11.17 15.20
CA ALA A 355 12.26 -12.35 15.96
C ALA A 355 11.16 -13.14 15.24
N ARG A 356 10.11 -12.45 14.78
CA ARG A 356 9.00 -13.08 14.04
C ARG A 356 9.45 -13.69 12.70
N ALA A 357 10.30 -12.99 11.95
CA ALA A 357 10.88 -13.50 10.70
C ALA A 357 11.79 -14.70 10.93
N SER A 358 12.62 -14.64 11.97
CA SER A 358 13.50 -15.75 12.36
C SER A 358 12.70 -17.02 12.64
N VAL A 359 11.66 -16.93 13.48
CA VAL A 359 10.79 -18.08 13.80
C VAL A 359 10.05 -18.58 12.57
N SER A 360 9.52 -17.69 11.73
CA SER A 360 8.76 -18.09 10.53
C SER A 360 9.61 -18.84 9.50
N LEU A 361 10.91 -18.54 9.43
CA LEU A 361 11.84 -19.17 8.48
C LEU A 361 12.46 -20.48 9.00
N MET A 362 12.23 -20.84 10.27
CA MET A 362 12.72 -22.09 10.85
C MET A 362 11.79 -23.27 10.56
N SER A 363 12.37 -24.47 10.46
CA SER A 363 11.60 -25.71 10.48
C SER A 363 11.09 -26.00 11.89
N GLU A 364 9.93 -26.65 11.99
CA GLU A 364 9.35 -27.05 13.29
C GLU A 364 10.33 -27.88 14.13
N SER A 365 11.13 -28.73 13.47
CA SER A 365 12.18 -29.54 14.11
C SER A 365 13.28 -28.72 14.80
N ARG A 366 13.52 -27.48 14.37
CA ARG A 366 14.57 -26.60 14.91
C ARG A 366 14.08 -25.73 16.07
N LEU A 367 12.77 -25.58 16.24
CA LEU A 367 12.18 -24.67 17.23
C LEU A 367 12.63 -25.00 18.67
N LEU A 368 12.64 -26.28 19.05
CA LEU A 368 13.09 -26.70 20.38
C LEU A 368 14.60 -26.45 20.58
N ALA A 369 15.43 -26.70 19.56
CA ALA A 369 16.86 -26.40 19.63
C ALA A 369 17.11 -24.89 19.78
N GLN A 370 16.34 -24.06 19.05
CA GLN A 370 16.43 -22.61 19.14
C GLN A 370 16.00 -22.10 20.52
N LEU A 371 14.95 -22.65 21.13
CA LEU A 371 14.56 -22.30 22.50
C LEU A 371 15.70 -22.56 23.49
N ASN A 372 16.33 -23.74 23.41
CA ASN A 372 17.47 -24.06 24.26
C ASN A 372 18.64 -23.09 24.06
N GLU A 373 18.96 -22.75 22.81
CA GLU A 373 20.00 -21.77 22.49
C GLU A 373 19.67 -20.37 23.06
N ASN A 374 18.41 -19.94 22.92
CA ASN A 374 17.95 -18.64 23.43
C ASN A 374 18.08 -18.56 24.94
N PHE A 375 17.62 -19.56 25.69
CA PHE A 375 17.74 -19.55 27.15
C PHE A 375 19.19 -19.70 27.62
N ASN A 376 20.04 -20.44 26.89
CA ASN A 376 21.48 -20.48 27.16
C ASN A 376 22.15 -19.10 26.97
N ARG A 377 21.77 -18.36 25.92
CA ARG A 377 22.24 -16.99 25.69
C ARG A 377 21.71 -16.02 26.75
N ILE A 378 20.43 -16.13 27.12
CA ILE A 378 19.82 -15.34 28.20
C ILE A 378 20.53 -15.58 29.53
N ALA A 379 20.94 -16.80 29.82
CA ALA A 379 21.70 -17.14 31.03
C ALA A 379 23.12 -16.52 31.06
N ASN A 380 23.61 -15.96 29.96
CA ASN A 380 24.93 -15.35 29.90
C ASN A 380 25.00 -14.09 30.77
N ALA A 381 25.97 -14.06 31.70
CA ALA A 381 26.19 -12.95 32.60
C ALA A 381 26.52 -11.61 31.90
N ASN A 382 26.86 -11.59 30.61
CA ASN A 382 27.21 -10.39 29.83
C ASN A 382 26.13 -9.95 28.82
N ILE A 383 24.96 -10.58 28.80
CA ILE A 383 23.88 -10.22 27.87
C ILE A 383 23.41 -8.76 28.03
N THR A 384 23.22 -8.07 26.91
CA THR A 384 22.67 -6.70 26.92
C THR A 384 21.15 -6.70 27.08
N ASP A 385 20.55 -5.60 27.54
CA ASP A 385 19.08 -5.50 27.64
C ASP A 385 18.40 -5.68 26.26
N THR A 386 18.99 -5.10 25.21
CA THR A 386 18.45 -5.19 23.83
C THR A 386 18.54 -6.61 23.28
N GLU A 387 19.66 -7.30 23.49
CA GLU A 387 19.80 -8.71 23.10
C GLU A 387 18.84 -9.60 23.89
N CYS A 388 18.74 -9.41 25.21
CA CYS A 388 17.81 -10.17 26.05
C CYS A 388 16.37 -9.99 25.57
N GLN A 389 15.96 -8.74 25.31
CA GLN A 389 14.62 -8.45 24.80
C GLN A 389 14.37 -9.09 23.43
N GLY A 390 15.34 -9.03 22.52
CA GLY A 390 15.24 -9.67 21.22
C GLY A 390 15.05 -11.19 21.32
N LEU A 391 15.84 -11.85 22.16
CA LEU A 391 15.71 -13.30 22.39
C LEU A 391 14.37 -13.67 23.03
N LEU A 392 13.88 -12.87 23.99
CA LEU A 392 12.55 -13.05 24.58
C LEU A 392 11.44 -12.89 23.55
N LEU A 393 11.53 -11.93 22.63
CA LEU A 393 10.56 -11.80 21.52
C LEU A 393 10.56 -13.05 20.64
N GLN A 394 11.74 -13.61 20.35
CA GLN A 394 11.84 -14.85 19.58
C GLN A 394 11.22 -16.03 20.34
N VAL A 395 11.49 -16.16 21.64
CA VAL A 395 10.86 -17.16 22.53
C VAL A 395 9.34 -17.02 22.51
N ARG A 396 8.81 -15.80 22.63
CA ARG A 396 7.36 -15.52 22.56
C ARG A 396 6.76 -16.03 21.25
N HIS A 397 7.37 -15.72 20.12
CA HIS A 397 6.88 -16.17 18.82
C HIS A 397 6.99 -17.69 18.63
N ILE A 398 8.03 -18.34 19.16
CA ILE A 398 8.10 -19.81 19.15
C ILE A 398 6.93 -20.42 19.91
N PHE A 399 6.63 -19.92 21.12
CA PHE A 399 5.52 -20.41 21.94
C PHE A 399 4.13 -20.14 21.35
N GLN A 400 4.00 -19.17 20.45
CA GLN A 400 2.77 -18.98 19.67
C GLN A 400 2.59 -20.07 18.59
N THR A 401 3.66 -20.73 18.16
CA THR A 401 3.64 -21.73 17.08
C THR A 401 3.74 -23.18 17.57
N MET A 402 4.41 -23.43 18.70
CA MET A 402 4.72 -24.77 19.20
C MET A 402 3.76 -25.22 20.31
N ILE A 403 3.51 -26.52 20.41
CA ILE A 403 2.79 -27.17 21.53
C ILE A 403 3.76 -27.42 22.70
N TYR A 404 3.33 -27.06 23.92
CA TYR A 404 4.19 -26.97 25.12
C TYR A 404 4.65 -28.30 25.72
N ASP A 405 4.05 -29.43 25.32
CA ASP A 405 4.24 -30.74 25.98
C ASP A 405 5.68 -31.27 25.99
N GLN A 406 6.57 -30.73 25.15
CA GLN A 406 7.95 -31.19 24.99
C GLN A 406 9.00 -30.19 25.54
N VAL A 407 8.57 -29.19 26.31
CA VAL A 407 9.44 -28.07 26.70
C VAL A 407 9.90 -28.20 28.16
N PRO A 408 11.22 -28.09 28.46
CA PRO A 408 11.73 -28.17 29.82
C PRO A 408 11.51 -26.85 30.60
N ILE A 409 10.26 -26.53 30.92
CA ILE A 409 9.84 -25.23 31.52
C ILE A 409 10.65 -24.90 32.77
N THR A 410 10.81 -25.85 33.70
CA THR A 410 11.59 -25.66 34.94
C THR A 410 13.03 -25.24 34.67
N HIS A 411 13.66 -25.79 33.63
CA HIS A 411 15.04 -25.45 33.25
C HIS A 411 15.12 -24.00 32.76
N TYR A 412 14.21 -23.61 31.87
CA TYR A 412 14.15 -22.26 31.31
C TYR A 412 13.89 -21.19 32.39
N LEU A 413 12.98 -21.46 33.33
CA LEU A 413 12.71 -20.56 34.45
C LEU A 413 13.94 -20.40 35.35
N MET A 414 14.65 -21.50 35.63
CA MET A 414 15.88 -21.45 36.44
C MET A 414 16.99 -20.64 35.78
N GLN A 415 17.13 -20.71 34.46
CA GLN A 415 18.09 -19.94 33.67
C GLN A 415 17.76 -18.45 33.60
N SER A 416 16.49 -18.06 33.71
CA SER A 416 16.01 -16.70 33.44
C SER A 416 15.47 -15.93 34.64
N LYS A 417 15.25 -16.57 35.80
CA LYS A 417 14.68 -15.91 37.00
C LYS A 417 15.45 -14.69 37.49
N PHE A 418 16.75 -14.58 37.17
CA PHE A 418 17.59 -13.46 37.58
C PHE A 418 17.17 -12.14 36.91
N LEU A 419 16.47 -12.19 35.77
CA LEU A 419 15.92 -11.02 35.08
C LEU A 419 15.01 -10.20 36.01
N LEU A 420 14.23 -10.88 36.86
CA LEU A 420 13.35 -10.23 37.85
C LEU A 420 14.13 -9.50 38.94
N ALA A 421 15.27 -10.05 39.37
CA ALA A 421 16.09 -9.48 40.42
C ALA A 421 16.86 -8.23 39.95
N GLN A 422 17.05 -8.07 38.63
CA GLN A 422 17.85 -7.00 38.03
C GLN A 422 17.01 -5.95 37.28
N VAL A 423 15.69 -5.95 37.48
CA VAL A 423 14.76 -4.99 36.88
C VAL A 423 15.08 -3.55 37.28
N GLY A 424 15.09 -2.63 36.31
CA GLY A 424 15.40 -1.22 36.53
C GLY A 424 16.88 -0.93 36.80
N GLN A 425 17.72 -1.97 36.94
CA GLN A 425 19.17 -1.83 37.10
C GLN A 425 19.90 -2.18 35.80
N ARG A 426 19.73 -3.41 35.32
CA ARG A 426 20.36 -3.92 34.10
C ARG A 426 19.35 -4.11 32.97
N PHE A 427 18.17 -4.59 33.30
CA PHE A 427 17.10 -4.83 32.34
C PHE A 427 16.03 -3.78 32.49
N SER A 428 15.54 -3.27 31.37
CA SER A 428 14.44 -2.30 31.37
C SER A 428 13.17 -2.96 31.92
N HIS A 429 12.28 -2.13 32.49
CA HIS A 429 10.95 -2.61 32.89
C HIS A 429 10.21 -3.28 31.74
N PHE A 430 10.41 -2.79 30.52
CA PHE A 430 9.79 -3.33 29.32
C PHE A 430 10.28 -4.76 28.98
N THR A 431 11.58 -5.03 29.09
CA THR A 431 12.13 -6.39 28.93
C THR A 431 11.57 -7.35 29.98
N VAL A 432 11.46 -6.89 31.23
CA VAL A 432 10.96 -7.72 32.33
C VAL A 432 9.45 -7.96 32.22
N THR A 433 8.67 -6.99 31.74
CA THR A 433 7.25 -7.20 31.40
C THR A 433 7.09 -8.27 30.34
N LEU A 434 7.84 -8.21 29.23
CA LEU A 434 7.82 -9.24 28.20
C LEU A 434 8.19 -10.62 28.75
N TYR A 435 9.18 -10.69 29.64
CA TYR A 435 9.53 -11.94 30.32
C TYR A 435 8.37 -12.48 31.15
N MET A 436 7.68 -11.63 31.91
CA MET A 436 6.51 -12.02 32.71
C MET A 436 5.36 -12.52 31.84
N ASP A 437 5.14 -11.92 30.66
CA ASP A 437 4.15 -12.40 29.70
C ASP A 437 4.50 -13.81 29.21
N ILE A 438 5.78 -14.08 28.95
CA ILE A 438 6.26 -15.42 28.55
C ILE A 438 6.09 -16.43 29.69
N VAL A 439 6.42 -16.05 30.93
CA VAL A 439 6.19 -16.90 32.11
C VAL A 439 4.70 -17.20 32.26
N TYR A 440 3.83 -16.21 32.08
CA TYR A 440 2.38 -16.40 32.14
C TYR A 440 1.90 -17.36 31.05
N MET A 441 2.36 -17.22 29.79
CA MET A 441 2.05 -18.18 28.72
C MET A 441 2.49 -19.60 29.04
N LEU A 442 3.66 -19.78 29.67
CA LEU A 442 4.19 -21.09 30.07
C LEU A 442 3.43 -21.73 31.23
N LEU A 443 2.74 -20.94 32.05
CA LEU A 443 2.02 -21.43 33.24
C LEU A 443 0.51 -21.63 33.01
N THR A 444 -0.04 -21.05 31.94
CA THR A 444 -1.50 -21.05 31.67
C THR A 444 -1.95 -21.99 30.55
N LYS A 445 -1.01 -22.62 29.86
CA LYS A 445 -1.23 -23.68 28.87
C LYS A 445 -0.44 -24.91 29.27
#